data_AF-A0A6V7L313-F1
#
_entry.id   AF-A0A6V7L313-F1
#
_cell.length_a   1.000
_cell.length_b   1.000
_cell.length_c   1.000
_cell.angle_alpha   90.00
_cell.angle_beta   90.00
_cell.angle_gamma   90.00
#
_symmetry.space_group_name_H-M   'P 1'
#
loop_
_entity.id
_entity.type
_entity.pdbx_description
1 polymer ?
#
loop_
_entity_poly.entity_id
_entity_poly.type
_entity_poly.pdbx_seq_one_letter_code
_entity_poly.pdbx_strand_id
1 'polypeptide(L)' 'HTTKENDLSVVNASFHVTHWSVQPYGTGISRMKYVGYVFGGDVLRFFHGGDECLTIPSSWSPAPGQ' A
#
# COMPACT_ATOMS: atom_id res chain seq x y z
N HIS A 1 6.29 -17.16 -13.98
CA HIS A 1 7.58 -17.72 -13.55
C HIS A 1 8.44 -16.62 -12.93
N THR A 2 9.14 -16.92 -11.84
CA THR A 2 10.11 -16.00 -11.22
C THR A 2 11.52 -16.43 -11.63
N THR A 3 12.31 -15.51 -12.16
CA THR A 3 13.69 -15.75 -12.62
C THR A 3 14.63 -14.64 -12.15
N LYS A 4 15.94 -14.89 -12.24
CA LYS A 4 16.96 -13.83 -12.15
C LYS A 4 17.44 -13.44 -13.53
N GLU A 5 17.42 -12.15 -13.85
CA GLU A 5 17.96 -11.58 -15.08
C GLU A 5 18.86 -10.41 -14.70
N ASN A 6 20.14 -10.42 -15.12
CA ASN A 6 21.12 -9.37 -14.77
C ASN A 6 21.16 -9.05 -13.26
N ASP A 7 21.17 -10.09 -12.42
CA ASP A 7 21.10 -10.02 -10.95
C ASP A 7 19.82 -9.40 -10.36
N LEU A 8 18.81 -9.13 -11.18
CA LEU A 8 17.49 -8.63 -10.75
C LEU A 8 16.46 -9.77 -10.72
N SER A 9 15.58 -9.74 -9.71
CA SER A 9 14.44 -10.64 -9.63
C SER A 9 13.33 -10.16 -10.56
N VAL A 10 12.94 -11.00 -11.51
CA VAL A 10 11.93 -10.70 -12.54
C VAL A 10 10.80 -11.71 -12.48
N VAL A 11 9.58 -11.24 -12.70
CA VAL A 11 8.38 -12.09 -12.86
C VAL A 11 7.94 -12.01 -14.32
N ASN A 12 7.91 -13.14 -15.01
CA ASN A 12 7.54 -13.23 -16.43
C ASN A 12 6.50 -14.32 -16.71
N ALA A 13 5.89 -14.27 -17.90
CA ALA A 13 5.09 -15.36 -18.45
C ALA A 13 6.01 -16.26 -19.28
N SER A 14 6.11 -17.53 -18.91
CA SER A 14 6.91 -18.52 -19.62
C SER A 14 6.38 -19.93 -19.34
N PHE A 15 6.96 -20.94 -19.98
CA PHE A 15 6.62 -22.35 -19.75
C PHE A 15 7.19 -22.92 -18.45
N HIS A 16 8.07 -22.20 -17.76
CA HIS A 16 8.62 -22.64 -16.49
C HIS A 16 7.60 -22.40 -15.36
N VAL A 17 7.51 -23.36 -14.43
CA VAL A 17 6.55 -23.29 -13.32
C VAL A 17 7.22 -22.65 -12.10
N THR A 18 6.49 -21.77 -11.42
CA THR A 18 6.87 -21.25 -10.10
C THR A 18 5.66 -21.39 -9.19
N HIS A 19 5.87 -21.93 -7.99
CA HIS A 19 4.82 -21.99 -6.96
C HIS A 19 4.64 -20.62 -6.31
N TRP A 20 3.38 -20.20 -6.13
CA TRP A 20 3.03 -18.93 -5.48
C TRP A 20 2.12 -19.19 -4.29
N SER A 21 2.49 -18.64 -3.13
CA SER A 21 1.65 -18.71 -1.94
C SER A 21 0.51 -17.68 -2.02
N VAL A 22 -0.62 -18.04 -1.41
CA VAL A 22 -1.76 -17.14 -1.22
C VAL A 22 -1.92 -16.89 0.27
N GLN A 23 -1.90 -15.62 0.66
CA GLN A 23 -2.15 -15.17 2.03
C GLN A 23 -3.35 -14.23 2.04
N PRO A 24 -4.39 -14.48 2.86
CA PRO A 24 -5.54 -13.60 2.95
C PRO A 24 -5.16 -12.28 3.66
N TYR A 25 -5.55 -11.14 3.08
CA TYR A 25 -5.33 -9.81 3.67
C TYR A 25 -6.62 -9.17 4.21
N GLY A 26 -7.77 -9.50 3.62
CA GLY A 26 -9.09 -9.03 4.05
C GLY A 26 -10.21 -9.76 3.31
N THR A 27 -11.45 -9.58 3.75
CA THR A 27 -12.64 -10.20 3.10
C THR A 27 -13.63 -9.14 2.64
N GLY A 28 -14.34 -9.39 1.54
CA GLY A 28 -15.39 -8.48 1.07
C GLY A 28 -16.54 -8.32 2.08
N ILE A 29 -16.81 -9.37 2.87
CA ILE A 29 -17.88 -9.37 3.88
C ILE A 29 -17.58 -8.38 5.00
N SER A 30 -16.32 -8.25 5.45
CA SER A 30 -15.99 -7.31 6.52
C SER A 30 -16.27 -5.87 6.10
N ARG A 31 -15.99 -5.49 4.85
CA ARG A 31 -16.30 -4.15 4.34
C ARG A 31 -17.80 -3.88 4.26
N MET A 32 -18.59 -4.85 3.82
CA MET A 32 -20.05 -4.69 3.70
C MET A 32 -20.75 -4.64 5.06
N LYS A 33 -20.28 -5.44 6.03
CA LYS A 33 -20.90 -5.53 7.35
C LYS A 33 -20.55 -4.36 8.27
N TYR A 34 -19.34 -3.82 8.15
CA TYR A 34 -18.81 -2.79 9.06
C TYR A 34 -18.63 -1.46 8.32
N VAL A 35 -19.73 -0.95 7.75
CA VAL A 35 -19.76 0.36 7.10
C VAL A 35 -19.38 1.44 8.12
N GLY A 36 -18.45 2.31 7.75
CA GLY A 36 -17.93 3.38 8.61
C GLY A 36 -16.75 2.99 9.50
N TYR A 37 -16.34 1.71 9.51
CA TYR A 37 -15.11 1.28 10.16
C TYR A 37 -13.91 1.48 9.24
N VAL A 38 -12.74 1.65 9.85
CA VAL A 38 -11.46 1.79 9.15
C VAL A 38 -10.76 0.44 9.09
N PHE A 39 -10.20 0.09 7.93
CA PHE A 39 -9.44 -1.13 7.69
C PHE A 39 -7.97 -0.82 7.35
N GLY A 40 -7.11 -1.82 7.55
CA GLY A 40 -5.71 -1.73 7.13
C GLY A 40 -5.61 -1.45 5.63
N GLY A 41 -4.79 -0.45 5.28
CA GLY A 41 -4.62 0.04 3.91
C GLY A 41 -5.54 1.20 3.51
N ASP A 42 -6.50 1.59 4.35
CA ASP A 42 -7.30 2.79 4.10
C ASP A 42 -6.44 4.06 4.23
N VAL A 43 -6.63 5.01 3.32
CA VAL A 43 -5.95 6.31 3.33
C VAL A 43 -6.91 7.35 3.91
N LEU A 44 -6.52 7.97 5.02
CA LEU A 44 -7.36 8.88 5.80
C LEU A 44 -6.64 10.20 6.07
N ARG A 45 -7.44 11.23 6.37
CA ARG A 45 -6.95 12.48 6.97
C ARG A 45 -7.15 12.42 8.48
N PHE A 46 -6.16 12.89 9.21
CA PHE A 46 -6.26 13.07 10.67
C PHE A 46 -6.66 14.51 10.94
N PHE A 47 -7.85 14.72 11.52
CA PHE A 47 -8.37 16.05 11.82
C PHE A 47 -8.26 16.41 13.31
N HIS A 48 -8.06 17.68 13.60
CA HIS A 48 -8.21 18.32 14.91
C HIS A 48 -9.23 19.45 14.78
N GLY A 49 -10.14 19.61 15.75
CA GLY A 49 -11.11 20.73 15.74
C GLY A 49 -12.19 20.74 14.64
N GLY A 50 -12.09 19.87 13.63
CA GLY A 50 -13.06 19.75 12.52
C GLY A 50 -12.64 20.48 11.23
N ASP A 51 -11.67 21.38 11.31
CA ASP A 51 -11.16 22.20 10.20
C ASP A 51 -9.64 22.13 10.03
N GLU A 52 -8.90 21.64 11.04
CA GLU A 52 -7.45 21.43 10.94
C GLU A 52 -7.14 19.96 10.60
N CYS A 53 -6.18 19.71 9.71
CA CYS A 53 -5.72 18.34 9.42
C CYS A 53 -4.20 18.21 9.35
N LEU A 54 -3.70 17.03 9.69
CA LEU A 54 -2.27 16.70 9.60
C LEU A 54 -1.80 16.79 8.14
N THR A 55 -0.81 17.65 7.90
CA THR A 55 -0.16 17.82 6.60
C THR A 55 1.36 17.89 6.77
N ILE A 56 2.08 17.59 5.71
CA ILE A 56 3.47 17.98 5.56
C ILE A 56 3.55 19.38 4.92
N PRO A 57 4.64 20.15 5.14
CA PRO A 57 4.86 21.41 4.45
C PRO A 57 4.91 21.24 2.93
N SER A 58 4.34 22.19 2.18
CA SER A 58 4.42 22.18 0.72
C SER A 58 5.83 22.40 0.18
N SER A 59 6.70 23.02 0.99
CA SER A 59 8.11 23.25 0.70
C SER A 59 9.03 22.12 1.14
N TRP A 60 8.49 20.95 1.50
CA TRP A 60 9.31 19.84 1.96
C TRP A 60 10.36 19.49 0.91
N SER A 61 11.63 19.57 1.30
CA SER A 61 12.76 19.14 0.50
C SER A 61 13.71 18.31 1.37
N PRO A 62 14.34 17.27 0.82
CA PRO A 62 15.37 16.51 1.51
C PRO A 62 16.70 17.27 1.63
N ALA A 63 16.82 18.46 1.02
CA ALA A 63 18.00 19.30 1.13
C ALA A 63 17.97 20.10 2.45
N PRO A 64 19.06 20.15 3.24
CA PRO A 64 19.10 20.98 4.43
C PRO A 64 19.07 22.48 4.04
N GLY A 65 18.08 23.23 4.53
CA GLY A 65 18.12 24.70 4.57
C GLY A 65 17.28 25.49 3.55
N GLN A 66 16.22 24.92 2.97
CA GLN A 66 15.19 25.70 2.27
C GLN A 66 14.03 26.07 3.19
#